data_AF-A0A1I5Y2E4-F1
#
_entry.id   AF-A0A1I5Y2E4-F1
#
_cell.length_a   1.000
_cell.length_b   1.000
_cell.length_c   1.000
_cell.angle_alpha   90.00
_cell.angle_beta   90.00
_cell.angle_gamma   90.00
#
_symmetry.space_group_name_H-M   'P 1'
#
loop_
_entity.id
_entity.type
_entity.pdbx_description
1 polymer ?
#
loop_
_entity_poly.entity_id
_entity_poly.type
_entity_poly.pdbx_seq_one_letter_code
_entity_poly.pdbx_strand_id
1 'polypeptide(L)'
;MSKVIGIVSEGPTDYLVLKAVIDRITGESNRYLSLQPERDMLGRFGNGWKGVWRWCKETESVYTLMKAIQPQIDAIVIQMDGDVIRKEKEAHCLCDATVCENKGKVFPLYCDKHGAECPVIIPCESHENGIEARMEHGEELLKSALGAEDMSRIAITIPCDSTDTWVVAAYDDMDGIETREDPWRTIIAKKKSYHGIRVSGDKKNVLTYSILGDRVAENWNEVTQKCRSAMKLEQDVKRVFGL
;
A
#
# COMPACT_ATOMS: atom_id res chain seq x y z
N MET A 1 0.10 24.22 -8.30
CA MET A 1 -1.02 24.11 -9.28
C MET A 1 -1.60 22.75 -9.03
N SER A 2 -2.87 22.67 -8.62
CA SER A 2 -3.53 21.42 -8.23
C SER A 2 -3.33 20.33 -9.28
N LYS A 3 -2.81 19.18 -8.84
CA LYS A 3 -2.50 18.03 -9.69
C LYS A 3 -3.65 17.04 -9.72
N VAL A 4 -3.73 16.24 -10.78
CA VAL A 4 -4.64 15.09 -10.87
C VAL A 4 -3.87 13.82 -10.55
N ILE A 5 -4.22 13.17 -9.45
CA ILE A 5 -3.49 12.03 -8.89
C ILE A 5 -4.40 10.80 -8.93
N GLY A 6 -3.95 9.75 -9.60
CA GLY A 6 -4.58 8.44 -9.54
C GLY A 6 -4.09 7.65 -8.34
N ILE A 7 -5.00 7.08 -7.54
CA ILE A 7 -4.64 6.21 -6.42
C ILE A 7 -5.13 4.79 -6.69
N VAL A 8 -4.21 3.85 -6.54
CA VAL A 8 -4.45 2.40 -6.51
C VAL A 8 -4.10 1.96 -5.09
N SER A 9 -5.07 1.54 -4.31
CA SER A 9 -4.88 1.18 -2.91
C SER A 9 -5.57 -0.13 -2.58
N GLU A 10 -5.14 -0.78 -1.51
CA GLU A 10 -5.73 -2.05 -1.06
C GLU A 10 -7.17 -1.89 -0.61
N GLY A 11 -7.46 -0.81 0.12
CA GLY A 11 -8.76 -0.52 0.69
C GLY A 11 -9.16 0.95 0.61
N PRO A 12 -10.47 1.23 0.81
CA PRO A 12 -10.99 2.59 0.81
C PRO A 12 -10.47 3.43 1.98
N THR A 13 -10.00 2.81 3.06
CA THR A 13 -9.40 3.51 4.20
C THR A 13 -8.01 4.01 3.89
N ASP A 14 -7.22 3.22 3.18
CA ASP A 14 -5.86 3.56 2.76
C ASP A 14 -5.87 4.71 1.76
N TYR A 15 -6.84 4.72 0.85
CA TYR A 15 -7.11 5.85 -0.05
C TYR A 15 -7.24 7.19 0.69
N LEU A 16 -7.95 7.22 1.84
CA LEU A 16 -8.15 8.45 2.62
C LEU A 16 -6.84 8.92 3.25
N VAL A 17 -6.06 8.00 3.82
CA VAL A 17 -4.76 8.32 4.43
C VAL A 17 -3.81 8.86 3.36
N LEU A 18 -3.70 8.17 2.22
CA LEU A 18 -2.84 8.57 1.10
C LEU A 18 -3.21 9.96 0.58
N LYS A 19 -4.49 10.25 0.40
CA LYS A 19 -4.95 11.58 0.00
C LYS A 19 -4.47 12.67 0.97
N ALA A 20 -4.72 12.48 2.26
CA ALA A 20 -4.37 13.48 3.28
C ALA A 20 -2.84 13.72 3.33
N VAL A 21 -2.03 12.66 3.28
CA VAL A 21 -0.56 12.79 3.36
C VAL A 21 0.03 13.37 2.07
N ILE A 22 -0.52 13.02 0.90
CA ILE A 22 -0.03 13.59 -0.37
C ILE A 22 -0.30 15.10 -0.41
N ASP A 23 -1.50 15.54 -0.05
CA ASP A 23 -1.82 16.98 0.04
C ASP A 23 -0.87 17.70 1.02
N ARG A 24 -0.52 17.04 2.13
CA ARG A 24 0.47 17.55 3.09
C ARG A 24 1.86 17.69 2.47
N ILE A 25 2.34 16.67 1.76
CA ILE A 25 3.67 16.65 1.14
C ILE A 25 3.76 17.69 0.02
N THR A 26 2.72 17.81 -0.81
CA THR A 26 2.70 18.78 -1.93
C THR A 26 2.42 20.20 -1.46
N GLY A 27 1.88 20.39 -0.25
CA GLY A 27 1.54 21.71 0.30
C GLY A 27 0.32 22.36 -0.36
N GLU A 28 -0.46 21.60 -1.13
CA GLU A 28 -1.66 22.08 -1.83
C GLU A 28 -2.70 20.96 -1.94
N SER A 29 -3.97 21.32 -2.06
CA SER A 29 -5.05 20.34 -2.30
C SER A 29 -5.08 19.88 -3.76
N ASN A 30 -4.93 18.58 -3.97
CA ASN A 30 -4.93 17.94 -5.27
C ASN A 30 -6.31 17.36 -5.61
N ARG A 31 -6.49 17.03 -6.89
CA ARG A 31 -7.63 16.27 -7.39
C ARG A 31 -7.28 14.80 -7.44
N TYR A 32 -8.13 13.96 -6.87
CA TYR A 32 -7.87 12.52 -6.77
C TYR A 32 -8.85 11.68 -7.57
N LEU A 33 -8.33 10.65 -8.24
CA LEU A 33 -9.10 9.61 -8.90
C LEU A 33 -8.83 8.28 -8.20
N SER A 34 -9.88 7.59 -7.74
CA SER A 34 -9.76 6.22 -7.24
C SER A 34 -9.69 5.29 -8.46
N LEU A 35 -8.50 4.80 -8.78
CA LEU A 35 -8.28 3.84 -9.86
C LEU A 35 -8.55 2.40 -9.37
N GLN A 36 -8.27 2.14 -8.08
CA GLN A 36 -8.55 0.88 -7.39
C GLN A 36 -8.55 1.13 -5.86
N PRO A 37 -9.48 0.56 -5.07
CA PRO A 37 -10.64 -0.21 -5.52
C PRO A 37 -11.62 0.65 -6.32
N GLU A 38 -12.34 0.01 -7.24
CA GLU A 38 -13.53 0.61 -7.87
C GLU A 38 -14.61 0.85 -6.80
N ARG A 39 -15.51 1.82 -7.03
CA ARG A 39 -16.56 2.18 -6.05
C ARG A 39 -17.59 1.06 -5.82
N ASP A 40 -17.60 0.12 -6.74
CA ASP A 40 -18.51 -0.99 -6.87
C ASP A 40 -17.82 -2.22 -6.25
N MET A 41 -18.43 -2.88 -5.27
CA MET A 41 -17.88 -4.12 -4.67
C MET A 41 -17.80 -5.31 -5.65
N LEU A 42 -18.16 -5.11 -6.92
CA LEU A 42 -18.05 -6.01 -8.05
C LEU A 42 -16.90 -5.62 -9.01
N GLY A 43 -16.05 -4.67 -8.62
CA GLY A 43 -15.02 -4.08 -9.48
C GLY A 43 -14.16 -5.13 -10.17
N ARG A 44 -13.67 -4.78 -11.38
CA ARG A 44 -13.00 -5.71 -12.31
C ARG A 44 -11.90 -6.54 -11.66
N PHE A 45 -11.18 -5.95 -10.71
CA PHE A 45 -10.01 -6.56 -10.09
C PHE A 45 -10.28 -7.21 -8.71
N GLY A 46 -11.45 -6.96 -8.11
CA GLY A 46 -11.77 -7.36 -6.72
C GLY A 46 -11.18 -6.41 -5.67
N ASN A 47 -11.17 -6.82 -4.40
CA ASN A 47 -10.62 -6.05 -3.27
C ASN A 47 -9.32 -6.68 -2.72
N GLY A 48 -8.60 -5.94 -1.88
CA GLY A 48 -7.38 -6.44 -1.23
C GLY A 48 -6.14 -6.28 -2.10
N TRP A 49 -4.98 -6.73 -1.58
CA TRP A 49 -3.71 -6.74 -2.31
C TRP A 49 -3.77 -7.42 -3.69
N LYS A 50 -4.60 -8.49 -3.82
CA LYS A 50 -4.82 -9.20 -5.09
C LYS A 50 -5.44 -8.29 -6.16
N GLY A 51 -6.32 -7.36 -5.75
CA GLY A 51 -6.90 -6.36 -6.63
C GLY A 51 -5.89 -5.30 -7.07
N VAL A 52 -5.04 -4.84 -6.16
CA VAL A 52 -3.92 -3.92 -6.47
C VAL A 52 -2.97 -4.57 -7.49
N TRP A 53 -2.59 -5.83 -7.23
CA TRP A 53 -1.70 -6.57 -8.12
C TRP A 53 -2.32 -6.79 -9.50
N ARG A 54 -3.59 -7.23 -9.58
CA ARG A 54 -4.29 -7.42 -10.86
C ARG A 54 -4.42 -6.12 -11.64
N TRP A 55 -4.70 -5.00 -10.96
CA TRP A 55 -4.71 -3.69 -11.59
C TRP A 55 -3.35 -3.38 -12.21
N CYS A 56 -2.26 -3.63 -11.48
CA CYS A 56 -0.91 -3.46 -12.01
C CYS A 56 -0.66 -4.34 -13.24
N LYS A 57 -1.08 -5.61 -13.19
CA LYS A 57 -0.80 -6.58 -14.25
C LYS A 57 -1.60 -6.39 -15.53
N GLU A 58 -2.88 -6.07 -15.40
CA GLU A 58 -3.83 -6.04 -16.52
C GLU A 58 -3.99 -4.65 -17.13
N THR A 59 -3.43 -3.61 -16.51
CA THR A 59 -3.42 -2.27 -17.08
C THR A 59 -2.47 -2.26 -18.28
N GLU A 60 -3.03 -2.25 -19.49
CA GLU A 60 -2.33 -2.37 -20.77
C GLU A 60 -1.13 -1.40 -20.91
N SER A 61 -1.27 -0.17 -20.42
CA SER A 61 -0.16 0.75 -20.20
C SER A 61 -0.59 1.88 -19.26
N VAL A 62 0.17 2.06 -18.18
CA VAL A 62 -0.06 3.16 -17.22
C VAL A 62 0.00 4.52 -17.93
N TYR A 63 0.94 4.69 -18.86
CA TYR A 63 1.09 5.95 -19.59
C TYR A 63 -0.10 6.22 -20.53
N THR A 64 -0.58 5.18 -21.22
CA THR A 64 -1.80 5.29 -22.03
C THR A 64 -3.01 5.64 -21.17
N LEU A 65 -3.17 4.98 -20.01
CA LEU A 65 -4.23 5.29 -19.06
C LEU A 65 -4.19 6.75 -18.60
N MET A 66 -3.00 7.23 -18.21
CA MET A 66 -2.82 8.60 -17.73
C MET A 66 -3.23 9.64 -18.77
N LYS A 67 -3.03 9.36 -20.07
CA LYS A 67 -3.44 10.22 -21.19
C LYS A 67 -4.92 10.08 -21.56
N ALA A 68 -5.48 8.88 -21.42
CA ALA A 68 -6.84 8.58 -21.86
C ALA A 68 -7.91 9.14 -20.90
N ILE A 69 -7.60 9.21 -19.60
CA ILE A 69 -8.53 9.71 -18.59
C ILE A 69 -8.61 11.25 -18.62
N GLN A 70 -9.81 11.80 -18.44
CA GLN A 70 -10.04 13.23 -18.31
C GLN A 70 -10.61 13.59 -16.92
N PRO A 71 -10.02 14.56 -16.19
CA PRO A 71 -8.80 15.29 -16.55
C PRO A 71 -7.57 14.37 -16.56
N GLN A 72 -6.56 14.73 -17.36
CA GLN A 72 -5.34 13.95 -17.51
C GLN A 72 -4.66 13.72 -16.17
N ILE A 73 -4.19 12.48 -15.93
CA ILE A 73 -3.50 12.12 -14.70
C ILE A 73 -2.04 12.61 -14.76
N ASP A 74 -1.62 13.36 -13.75
CA ASP A 74 -0.26 13.85 -13.59
C ASP A 74 0.66 12.79 -12.97
N ALA A 75 0.14 12.03 -12.02
CA ALA A 75 0.88 11.06 -11.21
C ALA A 75 -0.01 9.91 -10.72
N ILE A 76 0.59 8.75 -10.47
CA ILE A 76 -0.09 7.60 -9.87
C ILE A 76 0.64 7.20 -8.58
N VAL A 77 -0.14 6.96 -7.53
CA VAL A 77 0.34 6.40 -6.26
C VAL A 77 -0.29 5.05 -6.05
N ILE A 78 0.53 4.03 -5.81
CA ILE A 78 0.13 2.64 -5.62
C ILE A 78 0.48 2.22 -4.21
N GLN A 79 -0.47 1.65 -3.49
CA GLN A 79 -0.31 1.18 -2.13
C GLN A 79 -0.77 -0.27 -2.00
N MET A 80 0.02 -1.05 -1.27
CA MET A 80 -0.30 -2.41 -0.84
C MET A 80 0.23 -2.58 0.59
N ASP A 81 -0.52 -3.26 1.46
CA ASP A 81 -0.07 -3.52 2.83
C ASP A 81 1.13 -4.50 2.84
N GLY A 82 2.07 -4.27 3.75
CA GLY A 82 3.29 -5.07 3.88
C GLY A 82 3.07 -6.39 4.63
N ASP A 83 1.93 -6.55 5.32
CA ASP A 83 1.59 -7.81 5.98
C ASP A 83 1.39 -8.97 4.99
N VAL A 84 1.04 -8.66 3.74
CA VAL A 84 1.02 -9.55 2.57
C VAL A 84 2.34 -10.31 2.48
N ILE A 85 3.46 -9.61 2.65
CA ILE A 85 4.80 -10.19 2.56
C ILE A 85 5.07 -11.18 3.70
N ARG A 86 4.37 -11.08 4.84
CA ARG A 86 4.52 -12.03 5.95
C ARG A 86 3.52 -13.19 5.89
N LYS A 87 2.40 -13.04 5.18
CA LYS A 87 1.25 -13.96 5.27
C LYS A 87 0.97 -14.74 3.98
N GLU A 88 1.33 -14.19 2.82
CA GLU A 88 0.83 -14.68 1.53
C GLU A 88 1.92 -15.39 0.73
N LYS A 89 1.77 -16.70 0.50
CA LYS A 89 2.77 -17.51 -0.24
C LYS A 89 2.88 -17.05 -1.68
N GLU A 90 1.77 -16.53 -2.22
CA GLU A 90 1.68 -16.04 -3.58
C GLU A 90 2.65 -14.89 -3.88
N ALA A 91 2.91 -14.01 -2.90
CA ALA A 91 3.86 -12.92 -3.04
C ALA A 91 5.30 -13.43 -3.27
N HIS A 92 5.66 -14.53 -2.59
CA HIS A 92 7.01 -15.12 -2.62
C HIS A 92 7.19 -16.17 -3.73
N CYS A 93 6.10 -16.66 -4.33
CA CYS A 93 6.17 -17.72 -5.31
C CYS A 93 6.94 -17.31 -6.59
N LEU A 94 7.00 -16.00 -6.88
CA LEU A 94 7.78 -15.44 -7.98
C LEU A 94 9.25 -15.19 -7.64
N CYS A 95 9.68 -15.28 -6.37
CA CYS A 95 11.07 -15.06 -5.98
C CYS A 95 12.01 -16.09 -6.59
N ASP A 96 13.23 -15.69 -6.96
CA ASP A 96 14.26 -16.58 -7.48
C ASP A 96 14.58 -17.74 -6.53
N ALA A 97 14.63 -17.47 -5.23
CA ALA A 97 14.87 -18.47 -4.18
C ALA A 97 13.80 -19.59 -4.12
N THR A 98 12.60 -19.36 -4.66
CA THR A 98 11.53 -20.36 -4.65
C THR A 98 11.80 -21.45 -5.69
N VAL A 99 11.92 -22.70 -5.23
CA VAL A 99 11.95 -23.90 -6.07
C VAL A 99 10.59 -24.58 -6.02
N CYS A 100 9.83 -24.48 -7.12
CA CYS A 100 8.48 -25.03 -7.24
C CYS A 100 8.23 -25.51 -8.66
N GLU A 101 7.64 -26.70 -8.82
CA GLU A 101 7.33 -27.26 -10.14
C GLU A 101 6.33 -26.43 -10.95
N ASN A 102 5.49 -25.64 -10.27
CA ASN A 102 4.50 -24.75 -10.88
C ASN A 102 5.05 -23.35 -11.21
N LYS A 103 6.26 -23.02 -10.76
CA LYS A 103 6.86 -21.70 -10.99
C LYS A 103 7.00 -21.43 -12.48
N GLY A 104 6.52 -20.27 -12.92
CA GLY A 104 6.49 -19.88 -14.35
C GLY A 104 5.48 -20.64 -15.21
N LYS A 105 4.82 -21.69 -14.69
CA LYS A 105 3.77 -22.45 -15.39
C LYS A 105 2.38 -21.99 -15.00
N VAL A 106 2.16 -21.80 -13.70
CA VAL A 106 0.91 -21.31 -13.13
C VAL A 106 1.22 -20.02 -12.39
N PHE A 107 0.45 -18.99 -12.69
CA PHE A 107 0.59 -17.73 -11.98
C PHE A 107 0.17 -17.93 -10.51
N PRO A 108 0.91 -17.41 -9.51
CA PRO A 108 0.67 -17.73 -8.11
C PRO A 108 -0.75 -17.46 -7.63
N LEU A 109 -1.40 -16.37 -8.03
CA LEU A 109 -2.79 -16.10 -7.63
C LEU A 109 -3.83 -17.09 -8.19
N TYR A 110 -3.46 -17.89 -9.19
CA TYR A 110 -4.33 -18.90 -9.80
C TYR A 110 -3.87 -20.33 -9.46
N CYS A 111 -2.87 -20.47 -8.58
CA CYS A 111 -2.47 -21.79 -8.12
C CYS A 111 -3.54 -22.33 -7.15
N ASP A 112 -3.73 -23.64 -7.12
CA ASP A 112 -4.61 -24.34 -6.19
C ASP A 112 -3.83 -24.95 -5.02
N LYS A 113 -2.49 -25.04 -5.15
CA LYS A 113 -1.57 -25.65 -4.18
C LYS A 113 -1.01 -24.65 -3.16
N HIS A 114 -1.86 -23.88 -2.49
CA HIS A 114 -1.43 -22.89 -1.49
C HIS A 114 -1.22 -23.43 -0.06
N GLY A 115 -1.69 -24.66 0.20
CA GLY A 115 -1.64 -25.28 1.52
C GLY A 115 -0.29 -25.91 1.88
N ALA A 116 -0.34 -27.07 2.53
CA ALA A 116 0.84 -27.82 2.94
C ALA A 116 1.72 -28.28 1.76
N GLU A 117 1.14 -28.39 0.57
CA GLU A 117 1.83 -28.80 -0.65
C GLU A 117 2.67 -27.67 -1.29
N CYS A 118 2.48 -26.42 -0.85
CA CYS A 118 3.22 -25.30 -1.39
C CYS A 118 4.64 -25.27 -0.81
N PRO A 119 5.70 -25.41 -1.64
CA PRO A 119 7.08 -25.41 -1.16
C PRO A 119 7.58 -24.02 -0.75
N VAL A 120 6.79 -22.97 -0.98
CA VAL A 120 7.11 -21.60 -0.55
C VAL A 120 7.07 -21.55 0.98
N ILE A 121 8.20 -21.09 1.55
CA ILE A 121 8.37 -20.77 2.97
C ILE A 121 8.33 -19.25 3.12
N ILE A 122 7.61 -18.77 4.13
CA ILE A 122 7.49 -17.34 4.44
C ILE A 122 8.01 -17.09 5.86
N PRO A 123 8.76 -15.98 6.09
CA PRO A 123 9.37 -15.13 5.06
C PRO A 123 10.41 -15.93 4.26
N CYS A 124 10.60 -15.61 2.97
CA CYS A 124 11.67 -16.27 2.21
C CYS A 124 13.04 -15.70 2.65
N GLU A 125 14.09 -16.53 2.61
CA GLU A 125 15.43 -16.17 3.11
C GLU A 125 15.97 -14.87 2.49
N SER A 126 15.61 -14.58 1.23
CA SER A 126 16.02 -13.36 0.52
C SER A 126 15.37 -12.07 1.06
N HIS A 127 14.23 -12.18 1.75
CA HIS A 127 13.45 -11.02 2.24
C HIS A 127 13.14 -11.10 3.74
N GLU A 128 13.80 -12.01 4.47
CA GLU A 128 13.60 -12.26 5.90
C GLU A 128 14.07 -11.08 6.78
N ASN A 129 15.03 -10.29 6.32
CA ASN A 129 15.74 -9.35 7.19
C ASN A 129 15.29 -7.90 7.07
N GLY A 130 14.23 -7.58 7.82
CA GLY A 130 13.94 -6.23 8.28
C GLY A 130 12.83 -5.50 7.54
N ILE A 131 12.67 -4.23 7.90
CA ILE A 131 11.66 -3.34 7.31
C ILE A 131 11.93 -3.10 5.82
N GLU A 132 13.19 -2.84 5.49
CA GLU A 132 13.63 -2.46 4.14
C GLU A 132 13.44 -3.59 3.14
N ALA A 133 13.89 -4.81 3.49
CA ALA A 133 13.71 -5.98 2.64
C ALA A 133 12.23 -6.30 2.35
N ARG A 134 11.32 -6.10 3.31
CA ARG A 134 9.88 -6.27 3.11
C ARG A 134 9.30 -5.23 2.15
N MET A 135 9.71 -3.97 2.31
CA MET A 135 9.29 -2.88 1.43
C MET A 135 9.78 -3.12 0.00
N GLU A 136 11.07 -3.43 -0.17
CA GLU A 136 11.69 -3.71 -1.47
C GLU A 136 10.99 -4.88 -2.15
N HIS A 137 10.72 -5.97 -1.42
CA HIS A 137 10.02 -7.12 -1.99
C HIS A 137 8.61 -6.78 -2.50
N GLY A 138 7.83 -6.05 -1.71
CA GLY A 138 6.50 -5.59 -2.12
C GLY A 138 6.55 -4.63 -3.31
N GLU A 139 7.53 -3.72 -3.33
CA GLU A 139 7.74 -2.80 -4.45
C GLU A 139 8.10 -3.56 -5.73
N GLU A 140 9.02 -4.52 -5.66
CA GLU A 140 9.45 -5.33 -6.81
C GLU A 140 8.30 -6.18 -7.35
N LEU A 141 7.49 -6.76 -6.47
CA LEU A 141 6.28 -7.50 -6.85
C LEU A 141 5.34 -6.65 -7.70
N LEU A 142 5.09 -5.40 -7.28
CA LEU A 142 4.22 -4.47 -8.00
C LEU A 142 4.88 -3.91 -9.26
N LYS A 143 6.17 -3.56 -9.23
CA LYS A 143 6.93 -3.11 -10.41
C LYS A 143 6.94 -4.17 -11.51
N SER A 144 7.17 -5.43 -11.14
CA SER A 144 7.13 -6.57 -12.06
C SER A 144 5.74 -6.76 -12.67
N ALA A 145 4.68 -6.57 -11.89
CA ALA A 145 3.32 -6.63 -12.38
C ALA A 145 3.01 -5.49 -13.37
N LEU A 146 3.38 -4.25 -13.02
CA LEU A 146 3.16 -3.06 -13.85
C LEU A 146 3.83 -3.16 -15.22
N GLY A 147 5.04 -3.74 -15.28
CA GLY A 147 5.84 -3.76 -16.51
C GLY A 147 6.12 -2.35 -17.07
N ALA A 148 6.09 -1.32 -16.22
CA ALA A 148 6.31 0.06 -16.64
C ALA A 148 7.81 0.32 -16.86
N GLU A 149 8.17 0.75 -18.07
CA GLU A 149 9.55 1.14 -18.42
C GLU A 149 9.97 2.45 -17.72
N ASP A 150 9.00 3.34 -17.46
CA ASP A 150 9.22 4.63 -16.83
C ASP A 150 8.40 4.76 -15.52
N MET A 151 9.12 4.92 -14.42
CA MET A 151 8.57 5.12 -13.07
C MET A 151 8.57 6.59 -12.64
N SER A 152 8.94 7.53 -13.52
CA SER A 152 9.07 8.96 -13.20
C SER A 152 7.80 9.59 -12.64
N ARG A 153 6.63 9.06 -12.98
CA ARG A 153 5.31 9.53 -12.52
C ARG A 153 4.55 8.56 -11.64
N ILE A 154 5.23 7.50 -11.18
CA ILE A 154 4.62 6.43 -10.37
C ILE A 154 5.36 6.35 -9.03
N ALA A 155 4.63 6.48 -7.94
CA ALA A 155 5.10 6.19 -6.59
C ALA A 155 4.45 4.90 -6.09
N ILE A 156 5.24 4.02 -5.48
CA ILE A 156 4.75 2.80 -4.83
C ILE A 156 5.08 2.93 -3.35
N THR A 157 4.13 2.59 -2.49
CA THR A 157 4.34 2.56 -1.04
C THR A 157 3.88 1.24 -0.46
N ILE A 158 4.76 0.65 0.35
CA ILE A 158 4.51 -0.58 1.11
C ILE A 158 4.65 -0.24 2.59
N PRO A 159 3.57 0.12 3.31
CA PRO A 159 3.61 0.24 4.76
C PRO A 159 4.05 -1.10 5.37
N CYS A 160 4.91 -1.08 6.40
CA CYS A 160 5.55 -2.32 6.90
C CYS A 160 4.59 -3.43 7.37
N ASP A 161 3.42 -3.05 7.86
CA ASP A 161 2.30 -3.94 8.11
C ASP A 161 1.09 -3.42 7.33
N SER A 162 0.63 -2.22 7.67
CA SER A 162 -0.44 -1.49 6.99
C SER A 162 -0.34 0.01 7.22
N THR A 163 -1.19 0.82 6.57
CA THR A 163 -1.26 2.27 6.83
C THR A 163 -1.61 2.62 8.29
N ASP A 164 -2.16 1.67 9.04
CA ASP A 164 -2.44 1.80 10.48
C ASP A 164 -1.17 2.05 11.30
N THR A 165 -0.04 1.56 10.82
CA THR A 165 1.27 1.82 11.41
C THR A 165 1.55 3.32 11.46
N TRP A 166 1.20 4.05 10.39
CA TRP A 166 1.36 5.49 10.31
C TRP A 166 0.36 6.22 11.20
N VAL A 167 -0.86 5.68 11.33
CA VAL A 167 -1.84 6.17 12.31
C VAL A 167 -1.23 6.09 13.71
N VAL A 168 -0.73 4.93 14.13
CA VAL A 168 -0.14 4.81 15.47
C VAL A 168 1.06 5.75 15.63
N ALA A 169 1.94 5.86 14.62
CA ALA A 169 3.08 6.77 14.68
C ALA A 169 2.69 8.26 14.87
N ALA A 170 1.54 8.65 14.34
CA ALA A 170 1.02 10.02 14.44
C ALA A 170 0.37 10.35 15.79
N TYR A 171 -0.11 9.33 16.51
CA TYR A 171 -0.86 9.49 17.76
C TYR A 171 -0.07 9.11 19.00
N ASP A 172 0.74 8.05 18.89
CA ASP A 172 1.49 7.47 19.99
C ASP A 172 2.99 7.73 19.83
N ASP A 173 3.63 8.01 20.96
CA ASP A 173 5.08 8.05 21.05
C ASP A 173 5.62 6.64 21.28
N MET A 174 5.69 5.86 20.20
CA MET A 174 6.09 4.46 20.23
C MET A 174 7.26 4.20 19.26
N ASP A 175 8.39 3.79 19.84
CA ASP A 175 9.55 3.35 19.07
C ASP A 175 9.30 2.00 18.39
N GLY A 176 9.86 1.84 17.18
CA GLY A 176 9.83 0.59 16.44
C GLY A 176 8.43 0.14 16.02
N ILE A 177 7.49 1.07 15.83
CA ILE A 177 6.10 0.75 15.45
C ILE A 177 5.99 -0.09 14.16
N GLU A 178 6.91 0.06 13.21
CA GLU A 178 6.98 -0.73 11.96
C GLU A 178 7.35 -2.22 12.15
N THR A 179 7.71 -2.61 13.37
CA THR A 179 7.92 -4.02 13.75
C THR A 179 6.66 -4.67 14.32
N ARG A 180 5.61 -3.88 14.59
CA ARG A 180 4.35 -4.39 15.15
C ARG A 180 3.48 -4.99 14.07
N GLU A 181 2.83 -6.09 14.42
CA GLU A 181 1.86 -6.76 13.55
C GLU A 181 0.44 -6.33 13.90
N ASP A 182 -0.39 -6.11 12.88
CA ASP A 182 -1.80 -5.75 13.02
C ASP A 182 -2.03 -4.56 14.00
N PRO A 183 -1.50 -3.35 13.71
CA PRO A 183 -1.66 -2.19 14.58
C PRO A 183 -3.13 -1.84 14.86
N TRP A 184 -4.04 -2.13 13.90
CA TRP A 184 -5.47 -1.95 14.13
C TRP A 184 -5.94 -2.76 15.33
N ARG A 185 -5.80 -4.09 15.31
CA ARG A 185 -6.34 -4.91 16.40
C ARG A 185 -5.54 -4.79 17.68
N THR A 186 -4.22 -4.66 17.57
CA THR A 186 -3.33 -4.72 18.73
C THR A 186 -3.22 -3.40 19.48
N ILE A 187 -3.49 -2.26 18.82
CA ILE A 187 -3.32 -0.91 19.38
C ILE A 187 -4.60 -0.08 19.24
N ILE A 188 -5.04 0.20 18.00
CA ILE A 188 -6.12 1.18 17.73
C ILE A 188 -7.48 0.70 18.26
N ALA A 189 -7.89 -0.49 17.87
CA ALA A 189 -9.18 -1.11 18.21
C ALA A 189 -9.14 -1.93 19.51
N LYS A 190 -8.04 -1.88 20.26
CA LYS A 190 -7.90 -2.56 21.56
C LYS A 190 -8.94 -2.08 22.58
N LYS A 191 -9.42 -0.85 22.44
CA LYS A 191 -10.47 -0.25 23.28
C LYS A 191 -11.58 0.31 22.38
N LYS A 192 -12.73 0.64 23.00
CA LYS A 192 -13.87 1.29 22.30
C LYS A 192 -13.57 2.70 21.79
N SER A 193 -12.45 3.28 22.21
CA SER A 193 -11.97 4.59 21.78
C SER A 193 -10.45 4.62 21.69
N TYR A 194 -9.94 5.29 20.68
CA TYR A 194 -8.51 5.57 20.46
C TYR A 194 -8.34 7.08 20.40
N HIS A 195 -7.62 7.66 21.37
CA HIS A 195 -7.42 9.12 21.49
C HIS A 195 -8.70 9.95 21.38
N GLY A 196 -9.78 9.51 22.04
CA GLY A 196 -11.08 10.18 22.01
C GLY A 196 -11.95 9.88 20.78
N ILE A 197 -11.41 9.19 19.78
CA ILE A 197 -12.14 8.76 18.59
C ILE A 197 -12.78 7.41 18.86
N ARG A 198 -14.09 7.27 18.58
CA ARG A 198 -14.79 5.99 18.75
C ARG A 198 -14.30 4.98 17.70
N VAL A 199 -13.89 3.80 18.16
CA VAL A 199 -13.44 2.69 17.31
C VAL A 199 -14.34 1.49 17.53
N SER A 200 -14.93 0.97 16.45
CA SER A 200 -15.90 -0.12 16.46
C SER A 200 -15.26 -1.47 16.16
N GLY A 201 -14.57 -2.04 17.15
CA GLY A 201 -14.03 -3.41 17.11
C GLY A 201 -13.17 -3.69 15.87
N ASP A 202 -13.30 -4.89 15.30
CA ASP A 202 -12.43 -5.37 14.23
C ASP A 202 -12.68 -4.74 12.85
N LYS A 203 -13.70 -3.87 12.71
CA LYS A 203 -14.06 -3.27 11.42
C LYS A 203 -13.63 -1.81 11.34
N LYS A 204 -12.73 -1.55 10.40
CA LYS A 204 -12.37 -0.20 9.95
C LYS A 204 -13.57 0.45 9.25
N ASN A 205 -13.77 1.74 9.44
CA ASN A 205 -14.81 2.50 8.75
C ASN A 205 -14.27 3.85 8.25
N VAL A 206 -14.87 4.34 7.16
CA VAL A 206 -14.47 5.55 6.42
C VAL A 206 -14.46 6.79 7.32
N LEU A 207 -15.46 6.96 8.19
CA LEU A 207 -15.57 8.14 9.06
C LEU A 207 -14.41 8.19 10.07
N THR A 208 -14.13 7.08 10.73
CA THR A 208 -13.00 6.97 11.66
C THR A 208 -11.69 7.22 10.92
N TYR A 209 -11.48 6.66 9.73
CA TYR A 209 -10.24 6.84 8.97
C TYR A 209 -10.06 8.24 8.38
N SER A 210 -11.14 8.96 8.09
CA SER A 210 -11.02 10.37 7.70
C SER A 210 -10.34 11.16 8.81
N ILE A 211 -10.79 10.99 10.06
CA ILE A 211 -10.23 11.70 11.22
C ILE A 211 -8.80 11.23 11.52
N LEU A 212 -8.56 9.91 11.48
CA LEU A 212 -7.23 9.37 11.72
C LEU A 212 -6.24 9.83 10.63
N GLY A 213 -6.65 9.81 9.36
CA GLY A 213 -5.83 10.23 8.22
C GLY A 213 -5.47 11.71 8.26
N ASP A 214 -6.41 12.59 8.65
CA ASP A 214 -6.12 14.01 8.84
C ASP A 214 -5.01 14.22 9.88
N ARG A 215 -5.07 13.49 10.99
CA ARG A 215 -4.03 13.56 12.03
C ARG A 215 -2.68 13.02 11.56
N VAL A 216 -2.66 11.97 10.74
CA VAL A 216 -1.43 11.46 10.11
C VAL A 216 -0.78 12.54 9.25
N ALA A 217 -1.58 13.27 8.47
CA ALA A 217 -1.09 14.38 7.66
C ALA A 217 -0.61 15.57 8.50
N GLU A 218 -1.32 15.94 9.56
CA GLU A 218 -0.88 16.99 10.50
C GLU A 218 0.50 16.69 11.09
N ASN A 219 0.68 15.45 11.55
CA ASN A 219 1.89 14.98 12.22
C ASN A 219 2.88 14.28 11.27
N TRP A 220 2.79 14.53 9.96
CA TRP A 220 3.55 13.78 8.96
C TRP A 220 5.07 13.79 9.20
N ASN A 221 5.64 14.90 9.67
CA ASN A 221 7.06 14.99 10.00
C ASN A 221 7.48 14.01 11.12
N GLU A 222 6.62 13.78 12.10
CA GLU A 222 6.89 12.80 13.17
C GLU A 222 6.73 11.37 12.63
N VAL A 223 5.74 11.17 11.77
CA VAL A 223 5.49 9.87 11.11
C VAL A 223 6.69 9.46 10.26
N THR A 224 7.28 10.36 9.47
CA THR A 224 8.47 10.05 8.65
C THR A 224 9.74 9.83 9.47
N GLN A 225 9.83 10.39 10.68
CA GLN A 225 10.92 10.10 11.61
C GLN A 225 10.79 8.69 12.23
N LYS A 226 9.56 8.23 12.47
CA LYS A 226 9.27 6.93 13.10
C LYS A 226 9.13 5.77 12.11
N CYS A 227 8.71 6.06 10.88
CA CYS A 227 8.36 5.06 9.87
C CYS A 227 9.19 5.25 8.59
N ARG A 228 10.05 4.28 8.28
CA ARG A 228 10.81 4.23 7.02
C ARG A 228 9.89 4.16 5.81
N SER A 229 8.79 3.42 5.88
CA SER A 229 7.81 3.34 4.79
C SER A 229 7.15 4.68 4.48
N ALA A 230 6.88 5.50 5.51
CA ALA A 230 6.36 6.86 5.32
C ALA A 230 7.41 7.80 4.73
N MET A 231 8.65 7.75 5.22
CA MET A 231 9.76 8.53 4.67
C MET A 231 9.99 8.21 3.18
N LYS A 232 9.91 6.92 2.81
CA LYS A 232 10.02 6.48 1.42
C LYS A 232 8.90 7.03 0.54
N LEU A 233 7.65 6.97 1.01
CA LEU A 233 6.52 7.61 0.30
C LEU A 233 6.76 9.10 0.10
N GLU A 234 7.23 9.83 1.12
CA GLU A 234 7.53 11.26 0.99
C GLU A 234 8.55 11.54 -0.11
N GLN A 235 9.65 10.77 -0.14
CA GLN A 235 10.68 10.91 -1.16
C GLN A 235 10.14 10.63 -2.56
N ASP A 236 9.33 9.59 -2.72
CA ASP A 236 8.76 9.23 -4.03
C ASP A 236 7.70 10.21 -4.51
N VAL A 237 6.88 10.75 -3.61
CA VAL A 237 5.95 11.84 -3.92
C VAL A 237 6.73 13.07 -4.37
N LYS A 238 7.72 13.52 -3.59
CA LYS A 238 8.57 14.67 -3.98
C LYS A 238 9.24 14.45 -5.34
N ARG A 239 9.75 13.25 -5.60
CA ARG A 239 10.33 12.85 -6.90
C ARG A 239 9.32 12.98 -8.04
N VAL A 240 8.13 12.42 -7.89
CA VAL A 240 7.09 12.40 -8.93
C VAL A 240 6.55 13.80 -9.21
N PHE A 241 6.52 14.69 -8.22
CA PHE A 241 6.02 16.06 -8.37
C PHE A 241 7.11 17.12 -8.60
N GLY A 242 8.40 16.76 -8.53
CA GLY A 242 9.53 17.67 -8.71
C GLY A 242 9.64 18.73 -7.60
N LEU A 243 9.43 18.31 -6.35
CA LEU A 243 9.48 19.15 -5.13
C LEU A 243 10.84 19.11 -4.43
#